data_AF-A0A7S3C291-F1
#
_entry.id   AF-A0A7S3C291-F1
#
_cell.length_a   1.000
_cell.length_b   1.000
_cell.length_c   1.000
_cell.angle_alpha   90.00
_cell.angle_beta   90.00
_cell.angle_gamma   90.00
#
_symmetry.space_group_name_H-M   'P 1'
#
loop_
_entity.id
_entity.type
_entity.pdbx_description
1 polymer ?
#
loop_
_entity_poly.entity_id
_entity_poly.type
_entity_poly.pdbx_seq_one_letter_code
_entity_poly.pdbx_strand_id
1 'polypeptide(L)'
;SPPRVLGVHMRGTDKFLSSKVGPDAYFPLIDAFLNETAANGQCVVIFLATDDMSYANQTMARYGAQRVAQQAGGEVLRAQGSAAIWQSSGTSDAHSKGVQVLLDTLLLAKCDFLLKSASAVSEFAIYLNPALVNSSYDFSLPDQPRQSWMPDA
;
A
#
# COMPACT_ATOMS: atom_id res chain seq x y z
N SER A 1 -3.27 24.02 1.06
CA SER A 1 -3.90 22.89 0.34
C SER A 1 -3.90 21.67 1.24
N PRO A 2 -4.89 20.75 1.11
CA PRO A 2 -4.82 19.47 1.81
C PRO A 2 -3.52 18.72 1.43
N PRO A 3 -2.98 17.86 2.32
CA PRO A 3 -1.81 17.06 1.98
C PRO A 3 -2.13 16.11 0.82
N ARG A 4 -1.14 15.82 -0.02
CA ARG A 4 -1.25 14.72 -0.99
C ARG A 4 -1.15 13.39 -0.25
N VAL A 5 -1.85 12.37 -0.71
CA VAL A 5 -1.85 11.03 -0.12
C VAL A 5 -1.25 10.05 -1.11
N LEU A 6 -0.10 9.48 -0.74
CA LEU A 6 0.50 8.36 -1.46
C LEU A 6 -0.06 7.05 -0.88
N GLY A 7 -0.87 6.36 -1.67
CA GLY A 7 -1.34 5.02 -1.35
C GLY A 7 -0.24 4.00 -1.60
N VAL A 8 0.07 3.19 -0.61
CA VAL A 8 1.06 2.12 -0.70
C VAL A 8 0.40 0.83 -0.26
N HIS A 9 0.26 -0.11 -1.19
CA HIS A 9 -0.22 -1.44 -0.90
C HIS A 9 0.91 -2.46 -1.07
N MET A 10 1.45 -2.91 0.06
CA MET A 10 2.47 -3.96 0.11
C MET A 10 1.80 -5.26 0.54
N ARG A 11 1.84 -6.28 -0.33
CA ARG A 11 1.31 -7.61 -0.02
C ARG A 11 2.46 -8.54 0.35
N GLY A 12 2.54 -8.91 1.61
CA GLY A 12 3.63 -9.71 2.17
C GLY A 12 3.27 -11.14 2.58
N THR A 13 1.99 -11.53 2.67
CA THR A 13 1.63 -12.93 2.94
C THR A 13 1.29 -13.73 1.68
N ASP A 14 1.58 -15.04 1.73
CA ASP A 14 1.18 -16.11 0.79
C ASP A 14 1.35 -15.86 -0.71
N LYS A 15 2.60 -15.85 -1.18
CA LYS A 15 2.89 -16.13 -2.59
C LYS A 15 3.96 -17.20 -2.74
N PHE A 16 3.54 -18.46 -2.61
CA PHE A 16 4.27 -19.60 -3.19
C PHE A 16 4.20 -19.60 -4.74
N LEU A 17 3.41 -18.71 -5.35
CA LEU A 17 3.07 -18.72 -6.80
C LEU A 17 3.43 -17.44 -7.58
N SER A 18 3.91 -16.35 -6.94
CA SER A 18 4.42 -15.18 -7.67
C SER A 18 5.46 -14.41 -6.86
N SER A 19 6.35 -13.69 -7.54
CA SER A 19 7.45 -12.95 -6.92
C SER A 19 6.94 -11.97 -5.86
N LYS A 20 7.40 -12.14 -4.62
CA LYS A 20 7.13 -11.21 -3.52
C LYS A 20 7.86 -9.89 -3.81
N VAL A 21 7.16 -8.77 -3.77
CA VAL A 21 7.77 -7.44 -3.88
C VAL A 21 7.99 -6.91 -2.47
N GLY A 22 9.26 -6.78 -2.08
CA GLY A 22 9.65 -6.32 -0.75
C GLY A 22 9.68 -4.79 -0.63
N PRO A 23 9.73 -4.24 0.60
CA PRO A 23 9.80 -2.81 0.84
C PRO A 23 10.94 -2.11 0.09
N ASP A 24 12.06 -2.80 -0.14
CA ASP A 24 13.22 -2.29 -0.89
C ASP A 24 12.88 -1.83 -2.33
N ALA A 25 11.87 -2.44 -2.97
CA ALA A 25 11.41 -1.99 -4.27
C ALA A 25 10.47 -0.78 -4.19
N TYR A 26 9.72 -0.65 -3.09
CA TYR A 26 8.79 0.46 -2.88
C TYR A 26 9.50 1.72 -2.42
N PHE A 27 10.50 1.61 -1.55
CA PHE A 27 11.13 2.75 -0.90
C PHE A 27 11.74 3.77 -1.87
N PRO A 28 12.48 3.39 -2.92
CA PRO A 28 12.98 4.36 -3.90
C PRO A 28 11.87 5.18 -4.56
N LEU A 29 10.71 4.57 -4.86
CA LEU A 29 9.59 5.28 -5.47
C LEU A 29 8.85 6.16 -4.46
N ILE A 30 8.74 5.73 -3.20
CA ILE A 30 8.19 6.56 -2.13
C ILE A 30 9.09 7.78 -1.93
N ASP A 31 10.40 7.59 -1.79
CA ASP A 31 11.39 8.67 -1.63
C ASP A 31 11.29 9.68 -2.79
N ALA A 32 11.21 9.18 -4.03
CA ALA A 32 11.08 10.02 -5.22
C ALA A 32 9.79 10.85 -5.22
N PHE A 33 8.65 10.23 -4.88
CA PHE A 33 7.36 10.94 -4.77
C PHE A 33 7.37 12.00 -3.68
N LEU A 34 7.97 11.70 -2.52
CA LEU A 34 8.14 12.65 -1.42
C LEU A 34 8.99 13.85 -1.85
N ASN A 35 10.13 13.60 -2.50
CA ASN A 35 11.04 14.64 -2.94
C ASN A 35 10.41 15.57 -3.98
N GLU A 36 9.75 15.00 -5.00
CA GLU A 36 9.05 15.78 -6.02
C GLU A 36 7.93 16.62 -5.42
N THR A 37 7.13 16.03 -4.53
CA THR A 37 6.00 16.75 -3.93
C THR A 37 6.48 17.85 -2.98
N ALA A 38 7.58 17.62 -2.25
CA ALA A 38 8.22 18.61 -1.39
C ALA A 38 8.83 19.76 -2.21
N ALA A 39 9.44 19.49 -3.37
CA ALA A 39 9.94 20.52 -4.29
C ALA A 39 8.82 21.44 -4.79
N ASN A 40 7.59 20.94 -4.87
CA ASN A 40 6.39 21.69 -5.20
C ASN A 40 5.70 22.35 -3.97
N GLY A 41 6.35 22.35 -2.80
CA GLY A 41 5.85 22.98 -1.58
C GLY A 41 4.65 22.27 -0.93
N GLN A 42 4.41 21.00 -1.28
CA GLN A 42 3.28 20.22 -0.77
C GLN A 42 3.74 19.18 0.26
N CYS A 43 2.89 18.91 1.26
CA CYS A 43 3.10 17.83 2.22
C CYS A 43 2.49 16.53 1.68
N VAL A 44 3.11 15.40 2.03
CA VAL A 44 2.62 14.05 1.68
C VAL A 44 2.36 13.24 2.95
N VAL A 45 1.22 12.56 2.97
CA VAL A 45 0.91 11.47 3.90
C VAL A 45 1.01 10.15 3.13
N ILE A 46 1.65 9.15 3.73
CA ILE A 46 1.70 7.79 3.19
C ILE A 46 0.55 7.01 3.80
N PHE A 47 -0.40 6.54 3.01
CA PHE A 47 -1.38 5.56 3.47
C PHE A 47 -0.86 4.15 3.15
N LEU A 48 -0.53 3.38 4.20
CA LEU A 48 0.04 2.05 4.07
C LEU A 48 -0.99 0.95 4.38
N ALA A 49 -1.41 0.23 3.35
CA ALA A 49 -2.12 -1.04 3.45
C ALA A 49 -1.10 -2.20 3.34
N THR A 50 -1.03 -3.05 4.36
CA THR A 50 -0.17 -4.24 4.35
C THR A 50 -0.71 -5.29 5.31
N ASP A 51 -0.65 -6.55 4.88
CA ASP A 51 -0.94 -7.75 5.68
C ASP A 51 0.28 -8.25 6.47
N ASP A 52 1.47 -7.72 6.16
CA ASP A 52 2.76 -8.10 6.74
C ASP A 52 3.25 -7.03 7.73
N MET A 53 3.33 -7.41 9.00
CA MET A 53 3.76 -6.51 10.09
C MET A 53 5.24 -6.11 9.96
N SER A 54 6.09 -6.97 9.36
CA SER A 54 7.49 -6.61 9.11
C SER A 54 7.57 -5.43 8.14
N TYR A 55 6.73 -5.41 7.11
CA TYR A 55 6.68 -4.33 6.13
C TYR A 55 6.14 -3.03 6.74
N ALA A 56 5.12 -3.13 7.60
CA ALA A 56 4.62 -2.00 8.36
C ALA A 56 5.71 -1.37 9.23
N ASN A 57 6.42 -2.20 10.01
CA ASN A 57 7.48 -1.75 10.90
C ASN A 57 8.64 -1.09 10.14
N GLN A 58 9.09 -1.69 9.03
CA GLN A 58 10.14 -1.10 8.19
C GLN A 58 9.73 0.26 7.61
N THR A 59 8.48 0.37 7.15
CA THR A 59 7.96 1.62 6.59
C THR A 59 7.84 2.71 7.66
N MET A 60 7.32 2.38 8.84
CA MET A 60 7.22 3.31 9.97
C MET A 60 8.60 3.73 10.49
N ALA A 61 9.57 2.81 10.54
CA ALA A 61 10.94 3.11 10.95
C ALA A 61 11.63 4.06 9.97
N ARG A 62 11.38 3.92 8.66
CA ARG A 62 12.00 4.76 7.62
C ARG A 62 11.38 6.15 7.53
N TYR A 63 10.05 6.27 7.55
CA TYR A 63 9.35 7.53 7.26
C TYR A 63 8.77 8.24 8.50
N GLY A 64 8.76 7.56 9.64
CA GLY A 64 8.20 8.05 10.89
C GLY A 64 6.68 7.86 10.99
N ALA A 65 6.21 7.51 12.19
CA ALA A 65 4.79 7.26 12.48
C ALA A 65 3.87 8.47 12.24
N GLN A 66 4.40 9.69 12.21
CA GLN A 66 3.63 10.90 11.92
C GLN A 66 3.32 11.08 10.43
N ARG A 67 4.08 10.43 9.55
CA ARG A 67 3.91 10.51 8.08
C ARG A 67 3.20 9.30 7.50
N VAL A 68 3.23 8.17 8.21
CA VAL A 68 2.59 6.92 7.79
C VAL A 68 1.25 6.77 8.50
N ALA A 69 0.16 6.90 7.73
CA ALA A 69 -1.18 6.53 8.14
C ALA A 69 -1.45 5.07 7.77
N GLN A 70 -2.15 4.37 8.65
CA GLN A 70 -2.79 3.09 8.37
C GLN A 70 -4.24 3.19 8.82
N GLN A 71 -5.10 2.22 8.48
CA GLN A 71 -6.44 2.17 9.04
C GLN A 71 -6.36 2.26 10.59
N ALA A 72 -6.97 3.31 11.16
CA ALA A 72 -6.95 3.57 12.59
C ALA A 72 -7.87 2.56 13.31
N GLY A 73 -7.26 1.66 14.08
CA GLY A 73 -7.95 0.71 14.94
C GLY A 73 -6.92 -0.29 15.45
N GLY A 74 -6.56 -0.21 16.72
CA GLY A 74 -5.49 -0.98 17.38
C GLY A 74 -5.65 -2.51 17.37
N GLU A 75 -6.47 -3.07 16.48
CA GLU A 75 -6.77 -4.49 16.34
C GLU A 75 -6.92 -4.89 14.85
N VAL A 76 -6.10 -4.34 13.95
CA VAL A 76 -5.87 -5.03 12.67
C VAL A 76 -5.16 -6.34 13.01
N LEU A 77 -5.85 -7.46 12.84
CA LEU A 77 -5.28 -8.80 12.97
C LEU A 77 -4.27 -8.94 11.84
N ARG A 78 -2.99 -8.72 12.16
CA ARG A 78 -1.87 -8.89 11.23
C ARG A 78 -1.21 -10.23 11.51
N ALA A 79 -0.71 -10.89 10.47
CA ALA A 79 -0.05 -12.18 10.60
C ALA A 79 1.18 -11.98 11.49
N GLN A 80 1.27 -12.73 12.59
CA GLN A 80 2.54 -12.94 13.27
C GLN A 80 3.17 -14.21 12.68
N GLY A 81 4.14 -14.04 11.79
CA GLY A 81 4.91 -15.14 11.19
C GLY A 81 4.43 -15.62 9.82
N SER A 82 4.91 -16.80 9.41
CA SER A 82 4.68 -17.41 8.08
C SER A 82 3.32 -18.10 7.91
N ALA A 83 2.35 -17.83 8.79
CA ALA A 83 1.04 -18.44 8.77
C ALA A 83 0.00 -17.48 8.19
N ALA A 84 -0.68 -17.93 7.14
CA ALA A 84 -1.83 -17.27 6.54
C ALA A 84 -2.91 -17.00 7.60
N ILE A 85 -3.34 -15.75 7.73
CA ILE A 85 -4.43 -15.33 8.63
C ILE A 85 -5.76 -16.05 8.29
N TRP A 86 -5.88 -16.65 7.11
CA TRP A 86 -7.05 -17.42 6.67
C TRP A 86 -7.29 -18.75 7.43
N GLN A 87 -6.39 -19.19 8.30
CA GLN A 87 -6.51 -20.46 9.02
C GLN A 87 -7.25 -20.39 10.37
N SER A 88 -7.53 -19.21 10.92
CA SER A 88 -8.33 -19.07 12.15
C SER A 88 -9.83 -19.10 11.83
N SER A 89 -10.41 -20.29 11.96
CA SER A 89 -11.78 -20.66 11.61
C SER A 89 -12.83 -20.17 12.63
N GLY A 90 -13.10 -18.85 12.64
CA GLY A 90 -14.26 -18.26 13.32
C GLY A 90 -15.01 -17.30 12.40
N THR A 91 -16.34 -17.39 12.30
CA THR A 91 -17.17 -16.52 11.44
C THR A 91 -17.06 -15.03 11.81
N SER A 92 -16.85 -14.70 13.08
CA SER A 92 -16.57 -13.33 13.54
C SER A 92 -15.24 -12.79 13.01
N ASP A 93 -14.25 -13.67 12.83
CA ASP A 93 -12.90 -13.32 12.39
C ASP A 93 -12.86 -13.03 10.87
N ALA A 94 -13.61 -13.81 10.08
CA ALA A 94 -13.76 -13.58 8.64
C ALA A 94 -14.49 -12.26 8.32
N HIS A 95 -15.57 -11.94 9.05
CA HIS A 95 -16.29 -10.68 8.88
C HIS A 95 -15.38 -9.49 9.17
N SER A 96 -14.68 -9.51 10.31
CA SER A 96 -13.77 -8.42 10.70
C SER A 96 -12.63 -8.22 9.69
N LYS A 97 -12.03 -9.30 9.18
CA LYS A 97 -11.04 -9.23 8.10
C LYS A 97 -11.61 -8.65 6.82
N GLY A 98 -12.82 -9.07 6.44
CA GLY A 98 -13.51 -8.52 5.28
C GLY A 98 -13.76 -7.02 5.39
N VAL A 99 -14.20 -6.55 6.57
CA VAL A 99 -14.37 -5.11 6.86
C VAL A 99 -13.04 -4.36 6.78
N GLN A 100 -11.96 -4.91 7.34
CA GLN A 100 -10.63 -4.29 7.28
C GLN A 100 -10.12 -4.18 5.84
N VAL A 101 -10.19 -5.25 5.05
CA VAL A 101 -9.78 -5.24 3.65
C VAL A 101 -10.63 -4.28 2.81
N LEU A 102 -11.94 -4.22 3.07
CA LEU A 102 -12.83 -3.27 2.40
C LEU A 102 -12.46 -1.82 2.73
N LEU A 103 -12.15 -1.53 3.99
CA LEU A 103 -11.73 -0.20 4.41
C LEU A 103 -10.38 0.20 3.80
N ASP A 104 -9.39 -0.69 3.79
CA ASP A 104 -8.13 -0.47 3.08
C ASP A 104 -8.36 -0.20 1.59
N THR A 105 -9.23 -1.00 0.94
CA THR A 105 -9.59 -0.80 -0.48
C THR A 105 -10.18 0.60 -0.72
N LEU A 106 -11.13 1.02 0.12
CA LEU A 106 -11.77 2.33 0.01
C LEU A 106 -10.81 3.48 0.29
N LEU A 107 -9.91 3.33 1.26
CA LEU A 107 -8.90 4.34 1.59
C LEU A 107 -7.83 4.45 0.50
N LEU A 108 -7.37 3.33 -0.06
CA LEU A 108 -6.49 3.31 -1.24
C LEU A 108 -7.15 4.03 -2.42
N ALA A 109 -8.46 3.81 -2.65
CA ALA A 109 -9.20 4.49 -3.71
C ALA A 109 -9.28 6.02 -3.54
N LYS A 110 -9.02 6.56 -2.34
CA LYS A 110 -8.98 8.00 -2.06
C LYS A 110 -7.59 8.62 -2.17
N CYS A 111 -6.56 7.84 -2.48
CA CYS A 111 -5.19 8.35 -2.62
C CYS A 111 -5.00 9.09 -3.96
N ASP A 112 -3.99 9.97 -4.02
CA ASP A 112 -3.64 10.73 -5.22
C ASP A 112 -2.75 9.95 -6.19
N PHE A 113 -1.98 9.00 -5.65
CA PHE A 113 -1.17 8.06 -6.41
C PHE A 113 -1.11 6.73 -5.67
N LEU A 114 -1.02 5.61 -6.39
CA LEU A 114 -1.03 4.26 -5.81
C LEU A 114 0.20 3.44 -6.24
N LEU A 115 1.05 3.05 -5.28
CA LEU A 115 2.07 2.02 -5.45
C LEU A 115 1.52 0.67 -5.01
N LYS A 116 1.53 -0.32 -5.89
CA LYS A 116 0.92 -1.64 -5.65
C LYS A 116 1.71 -2.78 -6.28
N SER A 117 1.40 -4.00 -5.87
CA SER A 117 1.70 -5.22 -6.62
C SER A 117 0.39 -5.91 -7.03
N ALA A 118 0.47 -7.05 -7.73
CA ALA A 118 -0.68 -7.87 -8.08
C ALA A 118 -1.48 -8.30 -6.83
N SER A 119 -2.63 -7.66 -6.64
CA SER A 119 -3.60 -7.97 -5.58
C SER A 119 -4.97 -7.40 -5.90
N ALA A 120 -6.02 -8.20 -5.68
CA ALA A 120 -7.41 -7.79 -5.89
C ALA A 120 -7.77 -6.51 -5.10
N VAL A 121 -7.24 -6.34 -3.89
CA VAL A 121 -7.50 -5.16 -3.03
C VAL A 121 -7.13 -3.85 -3.74
N SER A 122 -5.93 -3.77 -4.32
CA SER A 122 -5.48 -2.58 -5.04
C SER A 122 -6.10 -2.47 -6.44
N GLU A 123 -6.47 -3.58 -7.10
CA GLU A 123 -7.26 -3.52 -8.34
C GLU A 123 -8.65 -2.93 -8.08
N PHE A 124 -9.35 -3.38 -7.03
CA PHE A 124 -10.66 -2.83 -6.67
C PHE A 124 -10.59 -1.35 -6.30
N ALA A 125 -9.49 -0.90 -5.69
CA ALA A 125 -9.27 0.53 -5.45
C ALA A 125 -9.24 1.34 -6.76
N ILE A 126 -8.63 0.81 -7.81
CA ILE A 126 -8.62 1.42 -9.16
C ILE A 126 -10.01 1.37 -9.79
N TYR A 127 -10.76 0.27 -9.66
CA TYR A 127 -12.15 0.22 -10.13
C TYR A 127 -13.05 1.27 -9.46
N LEU A 128 -12.87 1.52 -8.16
CA LEU A 128 -13.62 2.52 -7.40
C LEU A 128 -13.17 3.95 -7.68
N ASN A 129 -11.92 4.15 -8.13
CA ASN A 129 -11.39 5.42 -8.56
C ASN A 129 -10.60 5.26 -9.87
N PRO A 130 -11.27 5.34 -11.04
CA PRO A 130 -10.63 5.17 -12.34
C PRO A 130 -9.48 6.15 -12.64
N ALA A 131 -9.39 7.28 -11.93
CA ALA A 131 -8.26 8.20 -12.07
C ALA A 131 -6.92 7.53 -11.68
N LEU A 132 -6.95 6.52 -10.80
CA LEU A 132 -5.77 5.75 -10.41
C LEU A 132 -5.21 4.88 -11.54
N VAL A 133 -5.94 4.64 -12.63
CA VAL A 133 -5.39 3.94 -13.81
C VAL A 133 -4.14 4.65 -14.33
N ASN A 134 -4.16 5.99 -14.37
CA ASN A 134 -3.02 6.81 -14.80
C ASN A 134 -2.13 7.28 -13.64
N SER A 135 -2.63 7.12 -12.41
CA SER A 135 -1.96 7.54 -11.17
C SER A 135 -1.62 6.33 -10.29
N SER A 136 -1.09 5.28 -10.89
CA SER A 136 -0.59 4.12 -10.16
C SER A 136 0.65 3.52 -10.80
N TYR A 137 1.35 2.69 -10.03
CA TYR A 137 2.46 1.87 -10.50
C TYR A 137 2.33 0.47 -9.89
N ASP A 138 2.29 -0.54 -10.75
CA ASP A 138 2.17 -1.95 -10.38
C ASP A 138 3.48 -2.70 -10.60
N PHE A 139 4.19 -3.06 -9.52
CA PHE A 139 5.45 -3.81 -9.60
C PHE A 139 5.35 -5.18 -10.30
N SER A 140 4.13 -5.69 -10.57
CA SER A 140 3.93 -6.94 -11.29
C SER A 140 3.71 -6.79 -12.80
N LEU A 141 3.54 -5.57 -13.31
CA LEU A 141 3.36 -5.31 -14.73
C LEU A 141 4.70 -4.93 -15.39
N PRO A 142 5.17 -5.69 -16.40
CA PRO A 142 6.30 -5.27 -17.21
C PRO A 142 5.92 -4.07 -18.09
N ASP A 143 6.91 -3.24 -18.42
CA ASP A 143 6.82 -2.19 -19.45
C ASP A 143 5.71 -1.13 -19.26
N GLN A 144 5.24 -0.93 -18.02
CA GLN A 144 4.28 0.13 -17.75
C GLN A 144 4.94 1.53 -17.84
N PRO A 145 4.19 2.56 -18.27
CA PRO A 145 4.70 3.93 -18.29
C PRO A 145 5.19 4.39 -16.92
N ARG A 146 6.40 4.97 -16.87
CA ARG A 146 6.95 5.58 -15.67
C ARG A 146 6.53 7.04 -15.59
N GLN A 147 6.29 7.51 -14.38
CA GLN A 147 6.04 8.93 -14.12
C GLN A 147 7.37 9.70 -14.17
N SER A 148 7.33 10.99 -14.52
CA SER A 148 8.53 11.82 -14.66
C SER A 148 9.37 11.95 -13.39
N TRP A 149 8.76 11.75 -12.23
CA TRP A 149 9.43 11.79 -10.93
C TRP A 149 10.06 10.45 -10.53
N MET A 150 9.76 9.35 -11.23
CA MET A 150 10.32 8.05 -10.90
C MET A 150 11.79 7.98 -11.34
N PRO A 151 12.69 7.38 -10.53
CA PRO A 151 14.07 7.13 -10.94
C PRO A 151 14.11 6.18 -12.13
N ASP A 152 15.22 6.18 -12.86
CA ASP A 152 15.48 5.18 -13.91
C ASP A 152 15.53 3.76 -13.32
N ALA A 153 15.16 2.77 -14.14
CA ALA A 153 15.05 1.37 -13.75
C ALA A 153 16.42 0.68 -13.65
#